data_AF-A0AAF0LLJ3-F1
#
_entry.id   AF-A0AAF0LLJ3-F1
#
_cell.length_a   1.000
_cell.length_b   1.000
_cell.length_c   1.000
_cell.angle_alpha   90.00
_cell.angle_beta   90.00
_cell.angle_gamma   90.00
#
_symmetry.space_group_name_H-M   'P 1'
#
loop_
_entity.id
_entity.type
_entity.pdbx_description
1 polymer ?
#
loop_
_entity_poly.entity_id
_entity_poly.type
_entity_poly.pdbx_seq_one_letter_code
_entity_poly.pdbx_strand_id
1 'polypeptide(L)'
;MEAQPHPRLTGPERSTQAAPPVPVAPGLIAELTARGETLAVAESLTGGLVVATLVDVPGASAVVRGGVVAYATAVKHSVLGVSAELLDAEGAVHPEVARQMAAGVRIALSVDGEPATWGISTTGVAGPDPQDGKPVGTVYVGIASAAGAEAFELHLDGDRGAIRHATVSELLARMSSEVRGRE
;
A
#
# COMPACT_ATOMS: atom_id res chain seq x y z
N MET A 1 -2.00 37.81 -42.94
CA MET A 1 -1.63 37.52 -41.54
C MET A 1 -1.44 36.01 -41.46
N GLU A 2 -0.25 35.54 -41.85
CA GLU A 2 0.05 34.11 -42.00
C GLU A 2 0.41 33.51 -40.64
N ALA A 3 -0.31 32.47 -40.23
CA ALA A 3 -0.03 31.72 -39.02
C ALA A 3 1.22 30.85 -39.23
N GLN A 4 2.24 31.06 -38.39
CA GLN A 4 3.43 30.21 -38.37
C GLN A 4 3.08 28.83 -37.79
N PRO A 5 3.58 27.72 -38.35
CA PRO A 5 3.35 26.40 -37.79
C PRO A 5 4.20 26.19 -36.53
N HIS A 6 3.57 25.72 -35.44
CA HIS A 6 4.25 25.32 -34.22
C HIS A 6 5.17 24.10 -34.47
N PRO A 7 6.38 24.06 -33.87
CA PRO A 7 7.26 22.90 -33.98
C PRO A 7 6.64 21.70 -33.23
N ARG A 8 6.59 20.55 -33.91
CA ARG A 8 6.22 19.27 -33.28
C ARG A 8 7.32 18.87 -32.30
N LEU A 9 6.99 18.83 -31.02
CA LEU A 9 7.82 18.25 -29.98
C LEU A 9 7.88 16.72 -30.18
N THR A 10 8.88 16.22 -30.89
CA THR A 10 9.27 14.81 -30.84
C THR A 10 10.11 14.59 -29.60
N GLY A 11 9.45 14.43 -28.45
CA GLY A 11 10.10 13.89 -27.25
C GLY A 11 10.39 12.41 -27.43
N PRO A 12 11.44 11.85 -26.80
CA PRO A 12 11.67 10.42 -26.84
C PRO A 12 10.52 9.71 -26.14
N GLU A 13 9.88 8.76 -26.85
CA GLU A 13 8.93 7.80 -26.28
C GLU A 13 9.70 6.93 -25.28
N ARG A 14 9.80 7.39 -24.03
CA ARG A 14 10.15 6.52 -22.92
C ARG A 14 8.98 5.58 -22.74
N SER A 15 9.11 4.38 -23.30
CA SER A 15 8.30 3.21 -22.98
C SER A 15 8.09 3.18 -21.46
N THR A 16 6.86 3.42 -21.03
CA THR A 16 6.44 3.22 -19.64
C THR A 16 6.40 1.72 -19.42
N GLN A 17 7.56 1.12 -19.21
CA GLN A 17 7.61 -0.28 -18.79
C GLN A 17 7.06 -0.29 -17.36
N ALA A 18 5.80 -0.71 -17.24
CA ALA A 18 5.20 -1.04 -15.96
C ALA A 18 6.17 -1.95 -15.22
N ALA A 19 6.40 -1.67 -13.94
CA ALA A 19 7.23 -2.53 -13.10
C ALA A 19 6.69 -3.97 -13.22
N PRO A 20 7.57 -4.98 -13.31
CA PRO A 20 7.12 -6.36 -13.44
C PRO A 20 6.18 -6.69 -12.27
N PRO A 21 5.06 -7.40 -12.53
CA PRO A 21 4.12 -7.76 -11.49
C PRO A 21 4.84 -8.55 -10.40
N VAL A 22 4.55 -8.23 -9.14
CA VAL A 22 5.09 -8.97 -8.00
C VAL A 22 4.60 -10.43 -8.13
N PRO A 23 5.50 -11.44 -8.25
CA PRO A 23 5.11 -12.80 -8.58
C PRO A 23 4.07 -13.44 -7.66
N VAL A 24 3.94 -12.93 -6.43
CA VAL A 24 3.03 -13.44 -5.41
C VAL A 24 1.58 -12.96 -5.56
N ALA A 25 1.34 -11.84 -6.27
CA ALA A 25 0.01 -11.24 -6.36
C ALA A 25 -1.05 -12.18 -6.97
N PRO A 26 -0.78 -12.90 -8.09
CA PRO A 26 -1.75 -13.86 -8.64
C PRO A 26 -2.13 -14.98 -7.68
N GLY A 27 -1.14 -15.53 -6.95
CA GLY A 27 -1.38 -16.59 -5.97
C GLY A 27 -2.19 -16.10 -4.78
N LEU A 28 -1.92 -14.89 -4.29
CA LEU A 28 -2.70 -14.28 -3.21
C LEU A 28 -4.16 -14.04 -3.61
N ILE A 29 -4.40 -13.52 -4.82
CA ILE A 29 -5.77 -13.30 -5.31
C ILE A 29 -6.52 -14.63 -5.46
N ALA A 30 -5.86 -15.66 -6.02
CA ALA A 30 -6.48 -16.98 -6.16
C ALA A 30 -6.86 -17.59 -4.80
N GLU A 31 -5.96 -17.51 -3.82
CA GLU A 31 -6.19 -18.03 -2.47
C GLU A 31 -7.36 -17.32 -1.76
N LEU A 32 -7.34 -15.99 -1.74
CA LEU A 32 -8.42 -15.21 -1.13
C LEU A 32 -9.76 -15.43 -1.85
N THR A 33 -9.74 -15.59 -3.17
CA THR A 33 -10.94 -15.93 -3.96
C THR A 33 -11.51 -17.29 -3.53
N ALA A 34 -10.66 -18.30 -3.39
CA ALA A 34 -11.08 -19.64 -2.97
C ALA A 34 -11.72 -19.66 -1.57
N ARG A 35 -11.29 -18.73 -0.70
CA ARG A 35 -11.81 -18.56 0.66
C ARG A 35 -13.00 -17.60 0.77
N GLY A 36 -13.38 -16.91 -0.31
CA GLY A 36 -14.41 -15.87 -0.27
C GLY A 36 -14.00 -14.66 0.59
N GLU A 37 -12.71 -14.43 0.74
CA GLU A 37 -12.16 -13.37 1.59
C GLU A 37 -11.86 -12.10 0.78
N THR A 38 -11.96 -10.95 1.45
CA THR A 38 -11.79 -9.64 0.82
C THR A 38 -10.61 -8.86 1.41
N LEU A 39 -10.03 -7.96 0.60
CA LEU A 39 -8.83 -7.21 0.93
C LEU A 39 -9.04 -5.71 0.72
N ALA A 40 -8.67 -4.91 1.73
CA ALA A 40 -8.62 -3.46 1.70
C ALA A 40 -7.18 -2.95 1.93
N VAL A 41 -6.80 -1.86 1.26
CA VAL A 41 -5.39 -1.41 1.21
C VAL A 41 -5.25 0.05 1.64
N ALA A 42 -4.40 0.34 2.62
CA ALA A 42 -4.02 1.70 3.03
C ALA A 42 -2.58 2.03 2.64
N GLU A 43 -2.37 2.94 1.70
CA GLU A 43 -1.05 3.28 1.19
C GLU A 43 -0.59 4.66 1.67
N SER A 44 0.70 4.79 1.97
CA SER A 44 1.37 6.08 2.11
C SER A 44 2.51 6.18 1.10
N LEU A 45 3.73 5.75 1.45
CA LEU A 45 4.90 5.89 0.57
C LEU A 45 4.73 5.20 -0.80
N THR A 46 3.96 4.11 -0.87
CA THR A 46 3.76 3.35 -2.11
C THR A 46 2.80 4.05 -3.07
N GLY A 47 1.95 4.97 -2.61
CA GLY A 47 1.22 5.90 -3.46
C GLY A 47 0.27 5.25 -4.48
N GLY A 48 -0.37 4.14 -4.15
CA GLY A 48 -1.31 3.42 -5.02
C GLY A 48 -0.71 2.19 -5.71
N LEU A 49 0.59 1.95 -5.55
CA LEU A 49 1.28 0.83 -6.22
C LEU A 49 0.82 -0.53 -5.69
N VAL A 50 0.42 -0.65 -4.43
CA VAL A 50 -0.07 -1.93 -3.89
C VAL A 50 -1.39 -2.29 -4.55
N VAL A 51 -2.35 -1.35 -4.58
CA VAL A 51 -3.63 -1.57 -5.26
C VAL A 51 -3.42 -1.83 -6.73
N ALA A 52 -2.61 -1.02 -7.43
CA ALA A 52 -2.32 -1.20 -8.85
C ALA A 52 -1.80 -2.63 -9.15
N THR A 53 -0.82 -3.08 -8.36
CA THR A 53 -0.25 -4.43 -8.49
C THR A 53 -1.29 -5.54 -8.31
N LEU A 54 -2.23 -5.36 -7.37
CA LEU A 54 -3.28 -6.34 -7.12
C LEU A 54 -4.35 -6.34 -8.24
N VAL A 55 -4.76 -5.17 -8.72
CA VAL A 55 -5.81 -5.07 -9.75
C VAL A 55 -5.34 -5.42 -11.17
N ASP A 56 -4.02 -5.46 -11.39
CA ASP A 56 -3.44 -6.02 -12.62
C ASP A 56 -3.67 -7.53 -12.76
N VAL A 57 -4.05 -8.23 -11.67
CA VAL A 57 -4.37 -9.66 -11.68
C VAL A 57 -5.82 -9.87 -12.16
N PRO A 58 -6.06 -10.69 -13.21
CA PRO A 58 -7.42 -11.05 -13.62
C PRO A 58 -8.22 -11.66 -12.48
N GLY A 59 -9.45 -11.16 -12.27
CA GLY A 59 -10.34 -11.61 -11.20
C GLY A 59 -10.15 -10.90 -9.86
N ALA A 60 -9.21 -9.94 -9.75
CA ALA A 60 -8.97 -9.19 -8.52
C ALA A 60 -10.22 -8.48 -7.96
N SER A 61 -11.21 -8.14 -8.79
CA SER A 61 -12.48 -7.54 -8.35
C SER A 61 -13.30 -8.41 -7.41
N ALA A 62 -13.07 -9.72 -7.34
CA ALA A 62 -13.72 -10.61 -6.39
C ALA A 62 -13.16 -10.44 -4.95
N VAL A 63 -11.95 -9.90 -4.81
CA VAL A 63 -11.19 -9.85 -3.56
C VAL A 63 -10.93 -8.42 -3.12
N VAL A 64 -10.40 -7.59 -4.01
CA VAL A 64 -9.91 -6.24 -3.71
C VAL A 64 -11.08 -5.27 -3.66
N ARG A 65 -11.36 -4.74 -2.48
CA ARG A 65 -12.41 -3.72 -2.29
C ARG A 65 -12.00 -2.32 -2.72
N GLY A 66 -10.70 -2.07 -2.73
CA GLY A 66 -10.11 -0.79 -3.11
C GLY A 66 -8.96 -0.41 -2.19
N GLY A 67 -8.56 0.86 -2.25
CA GLY A 67 -7.57 1.38 -1.32
C GLY A 67 -7.69 2.87 -1.06
N VAL A 68 -7.06 3.28 0.04
CA VAL A 68 -6.94 4.67 0.49
C VAL A 68 -5.47 5.06 0.43
N VAL A 69 -5.14 6.08 -0.36
CA VAL A 69 -3.79 6.66 -0.35
C VAL A 69 -3.74 7.80 0.68
N ALA A 70 -3.42 7.45 1.93
CA ALA A 70 -3.31 8.38 3.06
C ALA A 70 -1.91 9.01 3.14
N TYR A 71 -1.51 9.72 2.08
CA TYR A 71 -0.16 10.30 1.96
C TYR A 71 0.11 11.37 3.04
N ALA A 72 -0.83 12.31 3.22
CA ALA A 72 -0.75 13.32 4.27
C ALA A 72 -1.11 12.73 5.64
N THR A 73 -0.39 13.12 6.69
CA THR A 73 -0.59 12.65 8.08
C THR A 73 -2.04 12.82 8.54
N ALA A 74 -2.68 13.96 8.26
CA ALA A 74 -4.08 14.20 8.64
C ALA A 74 -5.09 13.25 7.97
N VAL A 75 -4.76 12.68 6.80
CA VAL A 75 -5.61 11.69 6.12
C VAL A 75 -5.55 10.35 6.85
N LYS A 76 -4.41 10.00 7.45
CA LYS A 76 -4.29 8.78 8.29
C LYS A 76 -5.27 8.83 9.46
N HIS A 77 -5.42 9.99 10.10
CA HIS A 77 -6.42 10.17 11.15
C HIS A 77 -7.85 10.18 10.59
N SER A 78 -8.15 11.13 9.70
CA SER A 78 -9.54 11.41 9.30
C SER A 78 -10.21 10.28 8.51
N VAL A 79 -9.45 9.50 7.73
CA VAL A 79 -10.00 8.43 6.88
C VAL A 79 -9.75 7.05 7.48
N LEU A 80 -8.57 6.82 8.06
CA LEU A 80 -8.17 5.50 8.57
C LEU A 80 -8.31 5.39 10.09
N GLY A 81 -8.76 6.43 10.80
CA GLY A 81 -8.99 6.39 12.24
C GLY A 81 -7.71 6.22 13.07
N VAL A 82 -6.54 6.54 12.52
CA VAL A 82 -5.29 6.51 13.29
C VAL A 82 -5.36 7.58 14.40
N SER A 83 -4.94 7.26 15.61
CA SER A 83 -4.93 8.17 16.76
C SER A 83 -4.14 9.43 16.44
N ALA A 84 -4.76 10.59 16.69
CA ALA A 84 -4.10 11.88 16.51
C ALA A 84 -2.95 12.03 17.51
N GLU A 85 -3.17 11.57 18.75
CA GLU A 85 -2.16 11.60 19.82
C GLU A 85 -0.92 10.78 19.46
N LEU A 86 -1.11 9.61 18.83
CA LEU A 86 -0.01 8.79 18.33
C LEU A 86 0.74 9.50 17.20
N LEU A 87 0.03 10.10 16.23
CA LEU A 87 0.64 10.80 15.11
C LEU A 87 1.44 12.02 15.58
N ASP A 88 0.96 12.73 16.60
CA ASP A 88 1.65 13.87 17.20
C ASP A 88 2.89 13.44 18.01
N ALA A 89 2.82 12.31 18.71
CA ALA A 89 3.91 11.83 19.56
C ALA A 89 5.02 11.12 18.77
N GLU A 90 4.66 10.25 17.83
CA GLU A 90 5.58 9.32 17.17
C GLU A 90 5.77 9.60 15.67
N GLY A 91 4.95 10.48 15.10
CA GLY A 91 4.95 10.75 13.66
C GLY A 91 4.28 9.66 12.82
N ALA A 92 4.30 9.84 11.50
CA ALA A 92 3.60 8.95 10.56
C ALA A 92 4.34 7.63 10.28
N VAL A 93 5.64 7.56 10.60
CA VAL A 93 6.51 6.41 10.32
C VAL A 93 6.79 5.65 11.62
N HIS A 94 5.78 4.87 12.04
CA HIS A 94 5.78 4.14 13.30
C HIS A 94 5.00 2.82 13.15
N PRO A 95 5.40 1.72 13.84
CA PRO A 95 4.72 0.42 13.71
C PRO A 95 3.26 0.50 14.13
N GLU A 96 2.93 1.22 15.20
CA GLU A 96 1.55 1.37 15.67
C GLU A 96 0.68 2.15 14.66
N VAL A 97 1.26 3.10 13.91
CA VAL A 97 0.55 3.79 12.83
C VAL A 97 0.22 2.82 11.70
N ALA A 98 1.18 1.98 11.29
CA ALA A 98 0.92 0.94 10.30
C ALA A 98 -0.18 -0.03 10.77
N ARG A 99 -0.12 -0.47 12.02
CA ARG A 99 -1.13 -1.35 12.62
C ARG A 99 -2.53 -0.73 12.57
N GLN A 100 -2.65 0.54 12.98
CA GLN A 100 -3.93 1.26 12.96
C GLN A 100 -4.42 1.55 11.55
N MET A 101 -3.52 1.88 10.60
CA MET A 101 -3.88 2.03 9.19
C MET A 101 -4.47 0.74 8.60
N ALA A 102 -3.83 -0.40 8.85
CA ALA A 102 -4.31 -1.70 8.37
C ALA A 102 -5.66 -2.08 8.99
N ALA A 103 -5.86 -1.84 10.30
CA ALA A 103 -7.15 -2.10 10.94
C ALA A 103 -8.24 -1.15 10.43
N GLY A 104 -7.94 0.15 10.34
CA GLY A 104 -8.86 1.19 9.94
C GLY A 104 -9.35 1.04 8.50
N VAL A 105 -8.47 0.63 7.57
CA VAL A 105 -8.86 0.50 6.16
C VAL A 105 -9.89 -0.61 5.93
N ARG A 106 -9.91 -1.65 6.77
CA ARG A 106 -10.94 -2.69 6.72
C ARG A 106 -12.33 -2.10 6.95
N ILE A 107 -12.42 -1.17 7.89
CA ILE A 107 -13.67 -0.49 8.26
C ILE A 107 -14.02 0.58 7.23
N ALA A 108 -13.04 1.40 6.83
CA ALA A 108 -13.25 2.48 5.88
C ALA A 108 -13.74 2.01 4.50
N LEU A 109 -13.35 0.79 4.09
CA LEU A 109 -13.78 0.17 2.84
C LEU A 109 -14.79 -0.97 3.09
N SER A 110 -15.69 -0.78 4.04
CA SER A 110 -16.83 -1.67 4.24
C SER A 110 -17.75 -1.66 3.01
N VAL A 111 -18.29 -2.82 2.65
CA VAL A 111 -19.27 -2.99 1.58
C VAL A 111 -20.50 -3.63 2.23
N ASP A 112 -21.67 -3.03 2.01
CA ASP A 112 -22.93 -3.46 2.63
C ASP A 112 -22.87 -3.54 4.17
N GLY A 113 -22.07 -2.67 4.78
CA GLY A 113 -21.89 -2.61 6.24
C GLY A 113 -20.89 -3.62 6.81
N GLU A 114 -20.39 -4.55 6.00
CA GLU A 114 -19.41 -5.55 6.42
C GLU A 114 -17.98 -5.04 6.18
N PRO A 115 -17.08 -5.08 7.18
CA PRO A 115 -15.66 -4.79 6.99
C PRO A 115 -14.97 -5.74 6.01
N ALA A 116 -13.84 -5.33 5.45
CA ALA A 116 -12.99 -6.25 4.69
C ALA A 116 -12.46 -7.36 5.60
N THR A 117 -12.30 -8.58 5.07
CA THR A 117 -11.67 -9.68 5.82
C THR A 117 -10.26 -9.27 6.26
N TRP A 118 -9.52 -8.68 5.32
CA TRP A 118 -8.13 -8.28 5.49
C TRP A 118 -7.93 -6.80 5.20
N GLY A 119 -7.05 -6.18 5.99
CA GLY A 119 -6.53 -4.85 5.75
C GLY A 119 -5.02 -4.89 5.72
N ILE A 120 -4.41 -4.26 4.73
CA ILE A 120 -2.95 -4.14 4.65
C ILE A 120 -2.56 -2.68 4.52
N SER A 121 -1.39 -2.30 5.03
CA SER A 121 -0.94 -0.91 4.96
C SER A 121 0.55 -0.71 4.73
N THR A 122 0.92 0.47 4.23
CA THR A 122 2.31 0.90 4.07
C THR A 122 2.54 2.30 4.64
N THR A 123 3.59 2.48 5.45
CA THR A 123 4.11 3.80 5.86
C THR A 123 5.63 3.75 6.01
N GLY A 124 6.34 4.83 5.72
CA GLY A 124 7.80 4.78 5.64
C GLY A 124 8.45 5.92 4.89
N VAL A 125 9.78 5.93 4.90
CA VAL A 125 10.62 6.95 4.28
C VAL A 125 11.23 6.41 2.98
N ALA A 126 10.64 6.77 1.85
CA ALA A 126 11.19 6.40 0.54
C ALA A 126 12.38 7.28 0.10
N GLY A 127 12.70 8.36 0.82
CA GLY A 127 13.76 9.28 0.46
C GLY A 127 13.39 10.30 -0.64
N PRO A 128 14.38 11.10 -1.10
CA PRO A 128 15.82 10.90 -0.89
C PRO A 128 16.35 11.35 0.48
N ASP A 129 15.57 12.14 1.23
CA ASP A 129 15.99 12.65 2.54
C ASP A 129 15.33 11.87 3.69
N PRO A 130 15.99 11.80 4.87
CA PRO A 130 15.37 11.33 6.11
C PRO A 130 14.11 12.13 6.47
N GLN A 131 13.19 11.52 7.22
CA GLN A 131 11.98 12.18 7.72
C GLN A 131 11.80 11.90 9.21
N ASP A 132 11.53 12.94 10.02
CA ASP A 132 11.25 12.81 11.46
C ASP A 132 12.31 11.99 12.23
N GLY A 133 13.59 12.14 11.84
CA GLY A 133 14.71 11.39 12.40
C GLY A 133 14.83 9.93 11.95
N LYS A 134 13.91 9.43 11.11
CA LYS A 134 13.97 8.10 10.50
C LYS A 134 14.81 8.11 9.21
N PRO A 135 15.78 7.20 9.04
CA PRO A 135 16.58 7.13 7.83
C PRO A 135 15.74 6.70 6.62
N VAL A 136 16.22 7.04 5.43
CA VAL A 136 15.70 6.51 4.18
C VAL A 136 15.74 4.99 4.21
N GLY A 137 14.66 4.34 3.75
CA GLY A 137 14.52 2.89 3.77
C GLY A 137 13.82 2.33 4.99
N THR A 138 13.58 3.12 6.06
CA THR A 138 12.73 2.69 7.17
C THR A 138 11.27 2.64 6.73
N VAL A 139 10.69 1.45 6.75
CA VAL A 139 9.31 1.19 6.34
C VAL A 139 8.62 0.28 7.35
N TYR A 140 7.35 0.55 7.62
CA TYR A 140 6.47 -0.32 8.36
C TYR A 140 5.30 -0.76 7.47
N VAL A 141 5.04 -2.07 7.47
CA VAL A 141 3.89 -2.65 6.77
C VAL A 141 2.95 -3.27 7.80
N GLY A 142 1.65 -3.04 7.66
CA GLY A 142 0.63 -3.54 8.58
C GLY A 142 -0.22 -4.61 7.92
N ILE A 143 -0.63 -5.62 8.69
CA ILE A 143 -1.60 -6.64 8.29
C ILE A 143 -2.64 -6.79 9.40
N ALA A 144 -3.93 -6.72 9.04
CA ALA A 144 -5.04 -6.78 9.97
C ALA A 144 -6.12 -7.75 9.49
N SER A 145 -6.74 -8.43 10.44
CA SER A 145 -7.94 -9.27 10.28
C SER A 145 -8.90 -9.04 11.45
N ALA A 146 -10.01 -9.78 11.49
CA ALA A 146 -10.90 -9.78 12.65
C ALA A 146 -10.21 -10.26 13.94
N ALA A 147 -9.14 -11.06 13.83
CA ALA A 147 -8.42 -11.58 14.99
C ALA A 147 -7.46 -10.55 15.63
N GLY A 148 -7.14 -9.47 14.92
CA GLY A 148 -6.15 -8.49 15.37
C GLY A 148 -5.36 -7.90 14.22
N ALA A 149 -4.37 -7.08 14.56
CA ALA A 149 -3.49 -6.42 13.60
C ALA A 149 -2.05 -6.43 14.10
N GLU A 150 -1.11 -6.63 13.18
CA GLU A 150 0.32 -6.65 13.41
C GLU A 150 1.03 -5.71 12.43
N ALA A 151 2.20 -5.20 12.83
CA ALA A 151 3.06 -4.40 11.98
C ALA A 151 4.47 -4.99 11.93
N PHE A 152 5.09 -4.90 10.76
CA PHE A 152 6.42 -5.42 10.48
C PHE A 152 7.33 -4.29 10.04
N GLU A 153 8.49 -4.20 10.69
CA GLU A 153 9.55 -3.27 10.31
C GLU A 153 10.39 -3.84 9.17
N LEU A 154 10.72 -2.96 8.22
CA LEU A 154 11.58 -3.25 7.09
C LEU A 154 12.65 -2.17 6.99
N HIS A 155 13.86 -2.59 6.62
CA HIS A 155 14.95 -1.70 6.21
C HIS A 155 15.29 -2.03 4.77
N LEU A 156 14.95 -1.12 3.87
CA LEU A 156 15.03 -1.32 2.43
C LEU A 156 16.09 -0.40 1.82
N ASP A 157 16.92 -0.96 0.96
CA ASP A 157 17.97 -0.22 0.26
C ASP A 157 17.51 0.25 -1.12
N GLY A 158 18.13 1.33 -1.59
CA GLY A 158 17.97 1.84 -2.95
C GLY A 158 17.39 3.26 -3.00
N ASP A 159 17.07 3.68 -4.22
CA ASP A 159 16.43 4.97 -4.44
C ASP A 159 14.93 4.92 -4.10
N ARG A 160 14.27 6.09 -4.23
CA ARG A 160 12.84 6.24 -3.95
C ARG A 160 11.96 5.28 -4.74
N GLY A 161 12.31 4.96 -5.98
CA GLY A 161 11.58 3.99 -6.78
C GLY A 161 11.77 2.59 -6.22
N ALA A 162 13.01 2.19 -6.02
CA ALA A 162 13.38 0.87 -5.51
C ALA A 162 12.72 0.57 -4.15
N ILE A 163 12.78 1.51 -3.19
CA ILE A 163 12.17 1.33 -1.86
C ILE A 163 10.65 1.15 -1.97
N ARG A 164 9.98 1.92 -2.82
CA ARG A 164 8.52 1.79 -3.02
C ARG A 164 8.16 0.43 -3.60
N HIS A 165 8.86 -0.03 -4.62
CA HIS A 165 8.60 -1.34 -5.23
C HIS A 165 8.93 -2.51 -4.29
N ALA A 166 10.05 -2.43 -3.57
CA ALA A 166 10.42 -3.41 -2.55
C ALA A 166 9.37 -3.48 -1.43
N THR A 167 8.83 -2.33 -0.99
CA THR A 167 7.74 -2.28 0.00
C THR A 167 6.51 -3.06 -0.47
N VAL A 168 6.10 -2.91 -1.74
CA VAL A 168 4.97 -3.67 -2.30
C VAL A 168 5.27 -5.17 -2.27
N SER A 169 6.44 -5.57 -2.76
CA SER A 169 6.84 -6.98 -2.80
C SER A 169 6.85 -7.63 -1.42
N GLU A 170 7.47 -6.98 -0.42
CA GLU A 170 7.56 -7.48 0.95
C GLU A 170 6.18 -7.57 1.61
N LEU A 171 5.33 -6.56 1.45
CA LEU A 171 3.98 -6.58 2.01
C LEU A 171 3.15 -7.73 1.42
N LEU A 172 3.15 -7.90 0.10
CA LEU A 172 2.36 -8.95 -0.55
C LEU A 172 2.91 -10.36 -0.25
N ALA A 173 4.23 -10.52 -0.12
CA ALA A 173 4.82 -11.78 0.29
C ALA A 173 4.40 -12.18 1.71
N ARG A 174 4.44 -11.23 2.66
CA ARG A 174 4.00 -11.43 4.04
C ARG A 174 2.52 -11.74 4.12
N MET A 175 1.69 -10.97 3.43
CA MET A 175 0.25 -11.23 3.34
C MET A 175 -0.05 -12.64 2.82
N SER A 176 0.66 -13.08 1.77
CA SER A 176 0.51 -14.42 1.23
C SER A 176 0.92 -15.51 2.24
N SER A 177 1.95 -15.26 3.05
CA SER A 177 2.32 -16.17 4.15
C SER A 177 1.26 -16.22 5.26
N GLU A 178 0.72 -15.06 5.64
CA GLU A 178 -0.30 -14.95 6.69
C GLU A 178 -1.58 -15.69 6.32
N VAL A 179 -2.03 -15.58 5.07
CA VAL A 179 -3.20 -16.32 4.57
C VAL A 179 -2.94 -17.83 4.62
N ARG A 180 -1.80 -18.31 4.12
CA ARG A 180 -1.45 -19.74 4.14
C ARG A 180 -1.26 -20.30 5.54
N GLY A 181 -0.79 -19.50 6.50
CA GLY A 181 -0.55 -19.94 7.88
C GLY A 181 -1.83 -20.19 8.70
N ARG A 182 -3.01 -19.86 8.18
CA ARG A 182 -4.31 -20.03 8.84
C ARG A 182 -5.10 -21.26 8.39
N GLU A 183 -4.43 -22.24 7.79
CA GLU A 183 -4.99 -23.57 7.50
C GLU A 183 -5.18 -24.44 8.74
#